data_AF-A0A328RU10-F1
#
_entry.id   AF-A0A328RU10-F1
#
_cell.length_a   1.000
_cell.length_b   1.000
_cell.length_c   1.000
_cell.angle_alpha   90.00
_cell.angle_beta   90.00
_cell.angle_gamma   90.00
#
_symmetry.space_group_name_H-M   'P 1'
#
loop_
_entity.id
_entity.type
_entity.pdbx_description
1 polymer ?
#
loop_
_entity_poly.entity_id
_entity_poly.type
_entity_poly.pdbx_seq_one_letter_code
_entity_poly.pdbx_strand_id
1 'polypeptide(L)' 'MQKKEVNGNILTVKLYELNYTREEYINLTSPKDLKKLDLLITNHSHRLKTKDKIRYQEILKKHRQLINKKTPQLSRFSHH' A
#
# COMPACT_ATOMS: atom_id res chain seq x y z
N MET A 1 -13.55 7.71 -24.64
CA MET A 1 -12.24 7.25 -24.12
C MET A 1 -12.10 7.78 -22.70
N GLN A 2 -12.06 6.89 -21.71
CA GLN A 2 -12.14 7.27 -20.29
C GLN A 2 -10.88 8.02 -19.84
N LYS A 3 -11.09 9.07 -19.04
CA LYS A 3 -10.10 10.03 -18.55
C LYS A 3 -8.92 9.31 -17.88
N LYS A 4 -7.71 9.49 -18.42
CA LYS A 4 -6.46 9.27 -17.71
C LYS A 4 -6.33 10.37 -16.65
N GLU A 5 -7.02 10.21 -15.51
CA GLU A 5 -6.58 10.88 -14.29
C GLU A 5 -5.20 10.31 -13.97
N VAL A 6 -4.16 11.14 -14.15
CA VAL A 6 -2.81 10.88 -13.69
C VAL A 6 -2.82 11.01 -12.16
N ASN A 7 -3.52 10.09 -11.49
CA ASN A 7 -3.61 10.06 -10.04
C ASN A 7 -2.30 9.47 -9.54
N GLY A 8 -1.43 10.33 -8.97
CA GLY A 8 -0.18 9.98 -8.28
C GLY A 8 -0.33 9.06 -7.05
N ASN A 9 -1.47 8.38 -6.95
CA ASN A 9 -1.85 7.46 -5.89
C ASN A 9 -1.74 5.99 -6.35
N ILE A 10 -1.36 5.71 -7.60
CA ILE A 10 -1.11 4.34 -8.07
C ILE A 10 0.38 4.02 -7.91
N LEU A 11 0.67 2.99 -7.12
CA LEU A 11 2.00 2.42 -6.93
C LEU A 11 2.17 1.19 -7.84
N THR A 12 3.20 1.17 -8.67
CA THR A 12 3.58 -0.02 -9.43
C THR A 12 4.53 -0.88 -8.61
N VAL A 13 4.09 -2.10 -8.30
CA VAL A 13 4.88 -3.12 -7.61
C VAL A 13 5.44 -4.09 -8.64
N LYS A 14 6.77 -4.27 -8.65
CA LYS A 14 7.42 -5.24 -9.54
C LYS A 14 7.76 -6.50 -8.76
N LEU A 15 7.20 -7.63 -9.17
CA LEU A 15 7.46 -8.96 -8.64
C LEU A 15 8.35 -9.71 -9.63
N TYR A 16 9.55 -10.06 -9.21
CA TYR A 16 10.51 -10.81 -9.99
C TYR A 16 10.25 -12.30 -9.80
N GLU A 17 9.83 -12.99 -10.87
CA GLU A 17 9.76 -14.46 -10.94
C GLU A 17 10.96 -15.00 -11.72
N LEU A 18 11.10 -16.32 -11.73
CA LEU A 18 12.23 -17.01 -12.36
C LEU A 18 12.43 -16.60 -13.84
N ASN A 19 11.33 -16.41 -14.58
CA ASN A 19 11.37 -16.22 -16.02
C ASN A 19 10.79 -14.88 -16.50
N TYR A 20 10.16 -14.10 -15.62
CA TYR A 20 9.53 -12.83 -15.99
C TYR A 20 9.36 -11.91 -14.78
N THR A 21 9.13 -10.63 -15.07
CA THR A 21 8.72 -9.64 -14.06
C THR A 21 7.24 -9.37 -14.22
N ARG A 22 6.48 -9.52 -13.14
CA ARG A 22 5.07 -9.16 -13.08
C ARG A 22 4.92 -7.77 -12.46
N GLU A 23 4.13 -6.92 -13.07
CA GLU A 23 3.79 -5.61 -12.54
C GLU A 23 2.38 -5.64 -11.97
N GLU A 24 2.23 -5.15 -10.73
CA GLU A 24 0.96 -5.06 -10.03
C GLU A 24 0.71 -3.59 -9.70
N TYR A 25 -0.46 -3.08 -10.10
CA TYR A 25 -0.86 -1.70 -9.82
C TYR A 25 -1.66 -1.67 -8.51
N ILE A 26 -1.15 -0.95 -7.53
CA ILE A 26 -1.72 -0.80 -6.20
C ILE A 26 -2.25 0.61 -6.06
N ASN A 27 -3.55 0.76 -5.83
CA ASN A 27 -4.13 2.06 -5.50
C ASN A 27 -3.96 2.39 -4.00
N LEU A 28 -3.13 3.37 -3.68
CA LEU A 28 -2.80 3.75 -2.32
C LEU A 28 -3.96 4.43 -1.56
N THR A 29 -5.04 4.84 -2.23
CA THR A 29 -6.26 5.33 -1.57
C THR A 29 -7.24 4.22 -1.23
N SER A 30 -7.09 3.05 -1.86
CA SER A 30 -7.96 1.91 -1.66
C SER A 30 -7.45 1.08 -0.48
N PRO A 31 -8.21 0.93 0.62
CA PRO A 31 -7.79 0.12 1.75
C PRO A 31 -7.63 -1.37 1.38
N LYS A 32 -8.33 -1.85 0.34
CA LYS A 32 -8.16 -3.21 -0.20
C LYS A 32 -6.80 -3.36 -0.87
N ASP A 33 -6.39 -2.39 -1.66
CA ASP A 33 -5.08 -2.40 -2.34
C ASP A 33 -3.92 -2.19 -1.36
N LEU A 34 -4.10 -1.38 -0.32
CA LEU A 34 -3.12 -1.29 0.76
C LEU A 34 -2.94 -2.63 1.49
N LYS A 35 -4.02 -3.39 1.75
CA LYS A 35 -3.92 -4.75 2.28
C LYS A 35 -3.21 -5.68 1.31
N LYS A 36 -3.48 -5.55 0.01
CA LYS A 36 -2.79 -6.31 -1.04
C LYS A 36 -1.29 -6.02 -1.05
N LEU A 37 -0.89 -4.74 -0.94
CA LEU A 37 0.50 -4.34 -0.83
C LEU A 37 1.19 -4.93 0.40
N ASP A 38 0.52 -4.90 1.56
CA ASP A 38 1.03 -5.55 2.78
C ASP A 38 1.25 -7.05 2.56
N LEU A 39 0.28 -7.74 1.96
CA LEU A 39 0.37 -9.17 1.65
C LEU A 39 1.52 -9.47 0.68
N LEU A 40 1.74 -8.63 -0.34
CA LEU A 40 2.86 -8.76 -1.27
C LEU A 40 4.21 -8.59 -0.56
N ILE A 41 4.33 -7.60 0.33
CA ILE A 41 5.54 -7.37 1.12
C ILE A 41 5.81 -8.51 2.10
N THR A 42 4.77 -9.10 2.69
CA THR A 42 4.90 -10.13 3.73
C THR A 42 5.09 -11.52 3.13
N ASN A 43 4.19 -11.94 2.24
CA ASN A 43 4.17 -13.30 1.68
C ASN A 43 5.06 -13.44 0.44
N HIS A 44 5.18 -12.39 -0.37
CA HIS A 44 5.97 -12.40 -1.61
C HIS A 44 7.27 -11.59 -1.49
N SER A 45 7.78 -11.42 -0.26
CA SER A 45 8.99 -10.63 0.01
C SER A 45 10.22 -11.10 -0.77
N HIS A 46 10.34 -12.41 -1.02
CA HIS A 46 11.40 -13.04 -1.79
C HIS A 46 11.36 -12.70 -3.29
N ARG A 47 10.21 -12.23 -3.79
CA ARG A 47 10.01 -11.78 -5.18
C ARG A 47 10.20 -10.27 -5.35
N LEU A 48 10.53 -9.57 -4.26
CA LEU A 48 10.77 -8.14 -4.25
C LEU A 48 12.26 -7.87 -4.06
N LYS A 49 12.76 -6.83 -4.72
CA LYS A 49 14.10 -6.32 -4.40
C LYS A 49 14.08 -5.69 -3.01
N THR A 50 15.18 -5.82 -2.26
CA THR A 50 15.31 -5.24 -0.91
C THR A 50 14.97 -3.75 -0.87
N LYS A 51 15.44 -2.98 -1.86
CA LYS A 51 15.13 -1.54 -1.98
C LYS A 51 13.64 -1.27 -2.18
N ASP A 52 12.98 -2.08 -3.02
CA ASP A 52 11.55 -1.95 -3.29
C ASP A 52 10.73 -2.34 -2.06
N LYS A 53 11.12 -3.40 -1.34
CA LYS A 53 10.48 -3.81 -0.08
C LYS A 53 10.46 -2.67 0.94
N ILE A 54 11.60 -2.03 1.18
CA ILE A 54 11.72 -0.91 2.12
C ILE A 54 10.81 0.24 1.67
N ARG A 55 10.91 0.63 0.39
CA ARG A 55 10.07 1.70 -0.18
C ARG A 55 8.58 1.42 -0.01
N TYR A 56 8.13 0.20 -0.30
CA TYR A 56 6.73 -0.17 -0.19
C TYR A 56 6.24 -0.18 1.26
N GLN A 57 7.08 -0.62 2.21
CA GLN A 57 6.77 -0.54 3.64
C GLN A 57 6.62 0.90 4.13
N GLU A 58 7.49 1.81 3.69
CA GLU A 58 7.38 3.23 4.03
C GLU A 58 6.11 3.87 3.48
N ILE A 59 5.77 3.56 2.22
CA ILE A 59 4.53 4.03 1.58
C ILE A 59 3.30 3.54 2.35
N LEU A 60 3.28 2.24 2.70
CA LEU A 60 2.20 1.62 3.47
C LEU A 60 2.04 2.31 4.85
N LYS A 61 3.15 2.55 5.55
CA LYS A 61 3.17 3.24 6.85
C LYS A 61 2.63 4.67 6.74
N LYS A 62 3.07 5.43 5.72
CA LYS A 62 2.62 6.80 5.48
C LYS A 62 1.11 6.85 5.22
N HIS A 63 0.58 5.93 4.41
CA HIS A 63 -0.84 5.91 4.08
C HIS A 63 -1.72 5.42 5.24
N ARG A 64 -1.27 4.42 6.01
CA ARG A 64 -1.96 4.02 7.25
C ARG A 64 -2.07 5.17 8.26
N GLN A 65 -1.03 5.99 8.41
CA GLN A 65 -1.09 7.16 9.29
C GLN A 65 -2.07 8.22 8.79
N LEU A 66 -2.17 8.45 7.47
CA LEU A 66 -3.16 9.37 6.91
C LEU A 66 -4.60 8.89 7.16
N ILE A 67 -4.85 7.58 7.07
CA ILE A 67 -6.15 6.98 7.37
C ILE A 67 -6.46 7.10 8.87
N ASN A 68 -5.51 6.74 9.74
CA ASN A 68 -5.70 6.82 11.20
C ASN A 68 -5.87 8.26 11.70
N LYS A 69 -5.27 9.27 11.04
CA LYS A 69 -5.50 10.69 11.37
C LYS A 69 -6.92 11.17 11.02
N LYS A 70 -7.63 10.47 10.13
CA LYS A 70 -9.05 10.75 9.80
C LYS A 70 -10.03 10.07 10.75
N THR A 71 -9.59 9.12 11.58
CA THR A 71 -10.35 8.58 12.69
C THR A 71 -9.80 9.23 13.96
N PRO A 72 -10.29 10.41 14.38
CA PRO A 72 -10.09 10.80 15.77
C PRO A 72 -10.66 9.66 16.60
N GLN A 73 -9.81 9.06 17.46
CA GLN A 73 -10.31 8.17 18.48
C GLN A 73 -11.38 8.94 19.23
N LEU A 74 -12.63 8.51 19.10
CA LEU A 74 -13.69 8.90 20.00
C LEU A 74 -13.33 8.24 21.33
N SER A 75 -12.39 8.87 22.06
CA SER A 75 -12.19 8.63 23.48
C SER A 75 -13.50 9.01 24.13
N ARG A 76 -14.42 8.04 24.20
CA ARG A 76 -15.63 8.16 25.00
C ARG A 76 -15.17 8.45 26.41
N PHE A 77 -15.45 9.66 26.84
CA PHE A 77 -15.58 10.03 28.24
C PHE A 77 -16.36 8.92 28.94
N SER A 78 -15.67 8.11 29.75
CA SER A 78 -16.32 7.43 30.86
C SER A 78 -16.25 8.40 32.04
N HIS A 79 -17.29 9.22 32.17
CA HIS A 79 -17.71 9.72 33.47
C HIS A 79 -18.42 8.56 34.17
N HIS A 80 -17.85 8.06 35.26
CA HIS A 80 -18.57 7.91 36.52
C HIS A 80 -17.57 7.75 37.67
#